data_AF-W7YD67-F1
#
_entry.id   AF-W7YD67-F1
#
_cell.length_a   1.000
_cell.length_b   1.000
_cell.length_c   1.000
_cell.angle_alpha   90.00
_cell.angle_beta   90.00
_cell.angle_gamma   90.00
#
_symmetry.space_group_name_H-M   'P 1'
#
loop_
_entity.id
_entity.type
_entity.pdbx_description
1 polymer ?
#
loop_
_entity_poly.entity_id
_entity_poly.type
_entity_poly.pdbx_seq_one_letter_code
_entity_poly.pdbx_strand_id
1 'polypeptide(L)'
;MILITQFNSAIKPLIILGTVLLSTIGVFMGLATFKMDFVILMTGVGIVSLAGIVVNNGIVLIDYIDILRKEKKKEKGLKEYQRLPMEDEVECIIKGGKTRLRPVLLTAITTILGLVPLATGFNFDFFGLLNELNPHIYFGGDNADFWSPMSWTVIFGLSTSTVLTLIMSPVMFLVAVRLRNRLFSEKKE
;
A
#
# COMPACT_ATOMS: atom_id res chain seq x y z
N MET A 1 -9.14 -10.99 11.51
CA MET A 1 -9.68 -10.61 12.84
C MET A 1 -9.05 -9.32 13.37
N ILE A 2 -7.73 -9.19 13.47
CA ILE A 2 -7.04 -8.00 14.03
C ILE A 2 -7.51 -6.66 13.41
N LEU A 3 -7.67 -6.59 12.08
CA LEU A 3 -8.14 -5.38 11.41
C LEU A 3 -9.59 -5.02 11.77
N ILE A 4 -10.45 -6.03 11.95
CA ILE A 4 -11.86 -5.82 12.28
C ILE A 4 -11.98 -5.25 13.70
N THR A 5 -11.17 -5.76 14.63
CA THR A 5 -11.07 -5.23 16.00
C THR A 5 -10.44 -3.84 16.04
N GLN A 6 -9.43 -3.55 15.22
CA GLN A 6 -8.78 -2.22 15.18
C GLN A 6 -9.72 -1.13 14.65
N PHE A 7 -10.53 -1.43 13.62
CA PHE A 7 -11.36 -0.44 12.94
C PHE A 7 -12.81 -0.36 13.46
N ASN A 8 -13.21 -1.26 14.35
CA ASN A 8 -14.58 -1.44 14.83
C ASN A 8 -15.61 -1.45 13.67
N SER A 9 -15.21 -1.98 12.51
CA SER A 9 -15.99 -1.99 11.27
C SER A 9 -15.49 -3.06 10.32
N ALA A 10 -16.38 -3.86 9.73
CA ALA A 10 -16.04 -4.92 8.78
C ALA A 10 -15.78 -4.41 7.34
N ILE A 11 -16.30 -3.24 6.98
CA ILE A 11 -16.18 -2.67 5.62
C ILE A 11 -14.78 -2.09 5.38
N LYS A 12 -14.20 -1.43 6.38
CA LYS A 12 -12.86 -0.80 6.27
C LYS A 12 -11.76 -1.83 5.94
N PRO A 13 -11.68 -2.99 6.62
CA PRO A 13 -10.73 -4.04 6.27
C PRO A 13 -10.95 -4.65 4.89
N LEU A 14 -12.21 -4.80 4.44
CA LEU A 14 -12.53 -5.35 3.12
C LEU A 14 -11.96 -4.46 2.00
N ILE A 15 -12.06 -3.14 2.16
CA ILE A 15 -11.48 -2.16 1.23
C ILE A 15 -9.95 -2.32 1.17
N ILE A 16 -9.29 -2.46 2.32
CA ILE A 16 -7.84 -2.62 2.42
C ILE A 16 -7.39 -3.97 1.81
N LEU A 17 -8.14 -5.05 2.02
CA LEU A 17 -7.84 -6.34 1.39
C LEU A 17 -8.03 -6.29 -0.14
N GLY A 18 -8.99 -5.49 -0.62
CA GLY A 18 -9.17 -5.22 -2.05
C GLY A 18 -7.93 -4.58 -2.70
N THR A 19 -7.22 -3.67 -2.01
CA THR A 19 -6.00 -3.06 -2.56
C THR A 19 -4.83 -4.04 -2.64
N VAL A 20 -4.80 -5.07 -1.79
CA VAL A 20 -3.80 -6.15 -1.87
C VAL A 20 -4.02 -7.00 -3.13
N LEU A 21 -5.26 -7.35 -3.46
CA LEU A 21 -5.52 -8.09 -4.69
C LEU A 21 -5.07 -7.29 -5.92
N LEU A 22 -5.33 -5.97 -5.94
CA LEU A 22 -4.86 -5.09 -7.00
C LEU A 22 -3.32 -5.02 -7.07
N SER A 23 -2.61 -5.11 -5.95
CA SER A 23 -1.13 -5.11 -5.96
C SER A 23 -0.57 -6.38 -6.59
N THR A 24 -1.21 -7.54 -6.36
CA THR A 24 -0.79 -8.81 -6.97
C THR A 24 -0.92 -8.80 -8.49
N ILE A 25 -1.96 -8.15 -9.04
CA ILE A 25 -2.10 -7.97 -10.49
C ILE A 25 -0.91 -7.19 -11.06
N GLY A 26 -0.45 -6.15 -10.34
CA GLY A 26 0.73 -5.38 -10.72
C GLY A 26 2.03 -6.19 -10.74
N VAL A 27 2.18 -7.16 -9.83
CA VAL A 27 3.31 -8.10 -9.84
C VAL A 27 3.31 -8.92 -11.12
N PHE A 28 2.19 -9.58 -11.43
CA PHE A 28 2.09 -10.44 -12.62
C PHE A 28 2.26 -9.63 -13.91
N MET A 29 1.68 -8.42 -13.96
CA MET A 29 1.84 -7.52 -15.09
C MET A 29 3.30 -7.09 -15.29
N GLY A 30 4.01 -6.78 -14.21
CA GLY A 30 5.44 -6.44 -14.25
C GLY A 30 6.28 -7.61 -14.77
N LEU A 31 6.15 -8.79 -14.15
CA LEU A 31 6.89 -9.98 -14.57
C LEU A 31 6.62 -10.35 -16.05
N ALA A 32 5.35 -10.27 -16.48
CA ALA A 32 4.97 -10.54 -17.86
C ALA A 32 5.56 -9.52 -18.86
N THR A 33 5.60 -8.24 -18.49
CA THR A 33 6.14 -7.17 -19.36
C THR A 33 7.64 -7.29 -19.54
N PHE A 34 8.37 -7.61 -18.47
CA PHE A 34 9.83 -7.78 -18.48
C PHE A 34 10.27 -9.20 -18.85
N LYS A 35 9.34 -10.10 -19.17
CA LYS A 35 9.58 -11.51 -19.52
C LYS A 35 10.46 -12.24 -18.49
N MET A 36 10.18 -12.01 -17.21
CA MET A 36 10.89 -12.63 -16.10
C MET A 36 10.20 -13.93 -15.67
N ASP A 37 10.99 -14.92 -15.24
CA ASP A 37 10.46 -16.19 -14.77
C ASP A 37 9.73 -16.05 -13.43
N PHE A 38 8.59 -16.74 -13.33
CA PHE A 38 7.84 -16.83 -12.08
C PHE A 38 8.42 -17.94 -11.20
N VAL A 39 9.23 -17.55 -10.22
CA VAL A 39 9.80 -18.47 -9.23
C VAL A 39 8.86 -18.53 -8.02
N ILE A 40 8.08 -19.62 -7.92
CA ILE A 40 7.00 -19.79 -6.92
C ILE A 40 7.43 -19.42 -5.50
N LEU A 41 8.59 -19.89 -5.05
CA LEU A 41 9.08 -19.63 -3.69
C LEU A 41 9.40 -18.14 -3.48
N MET A 42 10.26 -17.55 -4.31
CA MET A 42 10.76 -16.19 -4.12
C MET A 42 9.71 -15.12 -4.46
N THR A 43 8.97 -15.32 -5.54
CA THR A 43 7.85 -14.45 -5.90
C THR A 43 6.72 -14.58 -4.86
N GLY A 44 6.47 -15.77 -4.32
CA GLY A 44 5.50 -15.96 -3.25
C GLY A 44 5.85 -15.16 -1.98
N VAL A 45 7.10 -15.24 -1.53
CA VAL A 45 7.60 -14.43 -0.39
C VAL A 45 7.50 -12.93 -0.70
N GLY A 46 7.84 -12.52 -1.92
CA GLY A 46 7.70 -11.13 -2.36
C GLY A 46 6.26 -10.62 -2.31
N ILE A 47 5.29 -11.42 -2.75
CA ILE A 47 3.85 -11.08 -2.70
C ILE A 47 3.38 -10.94 -1.25
N VAL A 48 3.77 -11.84 -0.35
CA VAL A 48 3.40 -11.77 1.08
C VAL A 48 3.99 -10.52 1.74
N SER A 49 5.26 -10.21 1.46
CA SER A 49 5.91 -8.99 1.96
C SER A 49 5.22 -7.72 1.44
N LEU A 50 4.94 -7.67 0.13
CA LEU A 50 4.19 -6.59 -0.51
C LEU A 50 2.81 -6.39 0.13
N ALA A 51 2.08 -7.47 0.40
CA ALA A 51 0.77 -7.41 1.03
C ALA A 51 0.83 -6.67 2.37
N GLY A 52 1.85 -6.94 3.21
CA GLY A 52 2.05 -6.22 4.47
C GLY A 52 2.23 -4.72 4.28
N ILE A 53 3.05 -4.30 3.32
CA ILE A 53 3.32 -2.89 3.03
C ILE A 53 2.06 -2.18 2.53
N VAL A 54 1.35 -2.81 1.58
CA VAL A 54 0.11 -2.26 1.01
C VAL A 54 -1.00 -2.16 2.06
N VAL A 55 -1.14 -3.18 2.91
CA VAL A 55 -2.08 -3.15 4.03
C VAL A 55 -1.76 -2.00 4.98
N ASN A 56 -0.50 -1.82 5.38
CA ASN A 56 -0.11 -0.73 6.27
C ASN A 56 -0.45 0.65 5.67
N ASN A 57 -0.10 0.87 4.41
CA ASN A 57 -0.43 2.10 3.68
C ASN A 57 -1.95 2.36 3.65
N GLY A 58 -2.75 1.30 3.42
CA GLY A 58 -4.21 1.37 3.45
C GLY A 58 -4.77 1.70 4.84
N ILE A 59 -4.30 1.02 5.89
CA ILE A 59 -4.71 1.24 7.28
C ILE A 59 -4.51 2.70 7.68
N VAL A 60 -3.30 3.22 7.48
CA VAL A 60 -2.91 4.57 7.92
C VAL A 60 -3.74 5.65 7.23
N LEU A 61 -4.10 5.46 5.96
CA LEU A 61 -4.94 6.38 5.22
C LEU A 61 -6.39 6.35 5.71
N ILE A 62 -6.98 5.17 5.84
CA ILE A 62 -8.38 5.01 6.29
C ILE A 62 -8.55 5.50 7.72
N ASP A 63 -7.60 5.20 8.60
CA ASP A 63 -7.62 5.65 9.99
C ASP A 63 -7.56 7.18 10.09
N TYR A 64 -6.70 7.82 9.29
CA TYR A 64 -6.59 9.27 9.27
C TYR A 64 -7.85 9.97 8.73
N ILE A 65 -8.50 9.40 7.71
CA ILE A 65 -9.80 9.90 7.24
C ILE A 65 -10.84 9.78 8.35
N ASP A 66 -10.83 8.69 9.14
CA ASP A 66 -11.77 8.51 10.24
C ASP A 66 -11.54 9.53 11.38
N ILE A 67 -10.28 9.85 11.69
CA ILE A 67 -9.92 10.92 12.63
C ILE A 67 -10.47 12.27 12.15
N LEU A 68 -10.20 12.65 10.89
CA LEU A 68 -10.69 13.91 10.32
C LEU A 68 -12.23 13.99 10.33
N ARG A 69 -12.91 12.87 10.06
CA ARG A 69 -14.37 12.79 10.13
C ARG A 69 -14.88 12.98 11.56
N LYS A 70 -14.22 12.38 12.57
CA LYS A 70 -14.58 12.55 13.98
C LYS A 70 -14.37 13.98 14.46
N GLU A 71 -13.27 14.63 14.06
CA GLU A 71 -13.01 16.05 14.35
C GLU A 71 -14.08 16.95 13.75
N LYS A 72 -14.40 16.77 12.46
CA LYS A 72 -15.41 17.57 11.77
C LYS A 72 -16.83 17.38 12.32
N LYS A 73 -17.16 16.18 12.83
CA LYS A 73 -18.41 15.95 13.57
C LYS A 73 -18.47 16.78 14.85
N LYS A 74 -17.39 16.80 15.63
CA LYS A 74 -17.30 17.58 16.87
C LYS A 74 -17.45 19.08 16.61
N GLU A 75 -16.78 19.60 15.58
CA GLU A 75 -16.90 21.01 15.17
C GLU A 75 -18.34 21.41 14.84
N LYS A 76 -19.10 20.52 14.20
CA LYS A 76 -20.51 20.75 13.86
C LYS A 76 -21.50 20.36 14.97
N GLY A 77 -21.03 19.97 16.15
CA GLY A 77 -21.87 19.51 17.25
C GLY A 77 -22.65 18.22 16.94
N LEU A 78 -22.23 17.47 15.91
CA LEU A 78 -22.89 16.23 15.49
C LEU A 78 -22.48 15.09 16.42
N LYS A 79 -23.46 14.31 16.88
CA LYS A 79 -23.19 13.09 17.65
C LYS A 79 -22.48 12.06 16.77
N GLU A 80 -21.73 11.13 17.37
CA GLU A 80 -20.89 10.18 16.63
C GLU A 80 -21.68 9.32 15.61
N TYR A 81 -22.94 9.02 15.94
CA TYR A 81 -23.88 8.30 15.07
C TYR A 81 -24.55 9.17 13.98
N GLN A 82 -24.50 10.50 14.11
CA GLN A 82 -25.05 11.41 13.10
C GLN A 82 -24.15 11.45 11.87
N ARG A 83 -24.78 11.59 10.70
CA ARG A 83 -24.08 11.61 9.41
C ARG A 83 -23.47 12.98 9.18
N LEU A 84 -22.26 12.99 8.63
CA LEU A 84 -21.71 14.21 8.06
C LEU A 84 -22.43 14.46 6.72
N PRO A 85 -22.72 15.72 6.38
CA PRO A 85 -23.06 16.11 5.01
C PRO A 85 -22.03 15.57 4.01
N MET A 86 -22.50 15.26 2.80
CA MET A 86 -21.65 14.64 1.77
C MET A 86 -20.45 15.52 1.40
N GLU A 87 -20.65 16.84 1.37
CA GLU A 87 -19.60 17.83 1.08
C GLU A 87 -18.46 17.75 2.10
N ASP A 88 -18.79 17.69 3.39
CA ASP A 88 -17.79 17.57 4.45
C ASP A 88 -17.10 16.20 4.43
N GLU A 89 -17.82 15.12 4.10
CA GLU A 89 -17.18 13.79 3.95
C GLU A 89 -16.14 13.81 2.84
N VAL A 90 -16.47 14.41 1.69
CA VAL A 90 -15.54 14.58 0.57
C VAL A 90 -14.34 15.42 0.97
N GLU A 91 -14.54 16.51 1.71
CA GLU A 91 -13.45 17.35 2.19
C GLU A 91 -12.50 16.59 3.13
N CYS A 92 -13.03 15.80 4.08
CA CYS A 92 -12.23 14.96 4.96
C CYS A 92 -11.42 13.93 4.16
N ILE A 93 -11.99 13.33 3.11
CA ILE A 93 -11.29 12.38 2.24
C ILE A 93 -10.17 13.06 1.47
N ILE A 94 -10.42 14.22 0.87
CA ILE A 94 -9.43 14.98 0.10
C ILE A 94 -8.28 15.40 1.01
N LYS A 95 -8.59 15.96 2.19
CA LYS A 95 -7.60 16.37 3.18
C LYS A 95 -6.79 15.16 3.66
N GLY A 96 -7.47 14.04 3.95
CA GLY A 96 -6.84 12.80 4.38
C GLY A 96 -5.88 12.22 3.34
N GLY A 97 -6.33 12.14 2.08
CA GLY A 97 -5.54 11.69 0.94
C GLY A 97 -4.31 12.57 0.71
N LYS A 98 -4.47 13.90 0.69
CA LYS A 98 -3.37 14.85 0.47
C LYS A 98 -2.28 14.74 1.53
N THR A 99 -2.66 14.61 2.81
CA THR A 99 -1.68 14.52 3.91
C THR A 99 -0.93 13.19 3.90
N ARG A 100 -1.60 12.08 3.56
CA ARG A 100 -1.01 10.73 3.60
C ARG A 100 -0.30 10.32 2.31
N LEU A 101 -0.58 10.99 1.20
CA LEU A 101 0.12 10.83 -0.08
C LEU A 101 1.65 10.88 0.10
N ARG A 102 2.15 11.86 0.87
CA ARG A 102 3.59 12.03 1.11
C ARG A 102 4.22 10.84 1.86
N PRO A 103 3.72 10.42 3.04
CA PRO A 103 4.18 9.21 3.71
C PRO A 103 4.16 7.95 2.83
N VAL A 104 3.07 7.70 2.11
CA VAL A 104 2.93 6.49 1.27
C VAL A 104 3.95 6.48 0.13
N LEU A 105 4.13 7.62 -0.55
CA LEU A 105 5.15 7.76 -1.58
C LEU A 105 6.57 7.59 -1.02
N LEU A 106 6.84 8.15 0.17
CA LEU A 106 8.15 8.02 0.79
C LEU A 106 8.48 6.56 1.08
N THR A 107 7.56 5.81 1.69
CA THR A 107 7.74 4.37 1.94
C THR A 107 7.94 3.60 0.65
N ALA A 108 7.21 3.96 -0.40
CA ALA A 108 7.34 3.30 -1.69
C ALA A 108 8.71 3.53 -2.32
N ILE A 109 9.12 4.79 -2.40
CA ILE A 109 10.40 5.21 -2.98
C ILE A 109 11.56 4.60 -2.20
N THR A 110 11.54 4.66 -0.86
CA THR A 110 12.64 4.12 -0.05
C THR A 110 12.73 2.59 -0.15
N THR A 111 11.60 1.89 -0.21
CA THR A 111 11.58 0.43 -0.40
C THR A 111 12.11 0.05 -1.78
N ILE A 112 11.68 0.75 -2.83
CA ILE A 112 12.16 0.52 -4.19
C ILE A 112 13.68 0.75 -4.22
N LEU A 113 14.15 1.91 -3.78
CA LEU A 113 15.58 2.24 -3.77
C LEU A 113 16.42 1.25 -2.96
N GLY A 114 15.91 0.78 -1.81
CA GLY A 114 16.59 -0.23 -0.99
C GLY A 114 16.68 -1.60 -1.66
N LEU A 115 15.72 -1.95 -2.54
CA LEU A 115 15.67 -3.23 -3.24
C LEU A 115 16.31 -3.19 -4.63
N VAL A 116 16.58 -2.00 -5.21
CA VAL A 116 17.22 -1.87 -6.53
C VAL A 116 18.55 -2.63 -6.60
N PRO A 117 19.51 -2.49 -5.66
CA PRO A 117 20.78 -3.20 -5.74
C PRO A 117 20.61 -4.73 -5.76
N LEU A 118 19.67 -5.23 -4.94
CA LEU A 118 19.38 -6.65 -4.84
C LEU A 118 18.66 -7.19 -6.09
N ALA A 119 17.79 -6.37 -6.68
CA ALA A 119 17.08 -6.69 -7.92
C ALA A 119 18.03 -6.76 -9.13
N THR A 120 18.98 -5.82 -9.22
CA THR A 120 19.96 -5.77 -10.32
C THR A 120 21.17 -6.66 -10.10
N GLY A 121 21.32 -7.25 -8.91
CA GLY A 121 22.47 -8.07 -8.53
C GLY A 121 23.75 -7.25 -8.31
N PHE A 122 23.62 -5.97 -7.99
CA PHE A 122 24.74 -5.10 -7.63
C PHE A 122 25.26 -5.49 -6.25
N ASN A 123 26.40 -6.19 -6.21
CA ASN A 123 27.09 -6.57 -4.99
C ASN A 123 28.41 -5.81 -4.86
N PHE A 124 28.77 -5.51 -3.61
CA PHE A 124 30.04 -4.91 -3.27
C PHE A 124 30.60 -5.60 -2.02
N ASP A 125 31.90 -5.86 -2.04
CA ASP A 125 32.58 -6.52 -0.94
C ASP A 125 32.89 -5.51 0.16
N PHE A 126 32.06 -5.50 1.21
CA PHE A 126 32.30 -4.68 2.40
C PHE A 126 33.56 -5.09 3.18
N PHE A 127 33.89 -6.38 3.20
CA PHE A 127 35.06 -6.89 3.94
C PHE A 127 36.36 -6.56 3.20
N GLY A 128 36.38 -6.73 1.88
CA GLY A 128 37.46 -6.26 1.01
C GLY A 128 37.62 -4.74 1.02
N LEU A 129 36.51 -3.99 1.07
CA LEU A 129 36.55 -2.53 1.22
C LEU A 129 37.21 -2.08 2.53
N LEU A 130 36.95 -2.77 3.65
CA LEU A 130 37.46 -2.38 4.97
C LEU A 130 38.89 -2.86 5.23
N ASN A 131 39.29 -4.01 4.68
CA ASN A 131 40.62 -4.57 4.90
C ASN A 131 41.64 -4.18 3.81
N GLU A 132 41.20 -4.10 2.55
CA GLU A 132 42.09 -3.92 1.40
C GLU A 132 41.84 -2.60 0.64
N LEU A 133 40.91 -1.76 1.12
CA LEU A 133 40.42 -0.55 0.42
C LEU A 133 39.91 -0.84 -1.00
N ASN A 134 39.58 -2.10 -1.31
CA ASN A 134 39.14 -2.50 -2.63
C ASN A 134 37.70 -3.05 -2.55
N PRO A 135 36.69 -2.26 -2.97
CA PRO A 135 35.28 -2.64 -2.82
C PRO A 135 34.83 -3.81 -3.71
N HIS A 136 35.70 -4.35 -4.58
CA HIS A 136 35.42 -5.42 -5.54
C HIS A 136 33.94 -5.49 -5.94
N ILE A 137 33.50 -4.52 -6.75
CA ILE A 137 32.11 -4.43 -7.20
C ILE A 137 31.91 -5.49 -8.28
N TYR A 138 30.96 -6.40 -8.06
CA TYR A 138 30.58 -7.42 -9.04
C TYR A 138 29.07 -7.46 -9.22
N PHE A 139 28.65 -7.81 -10.43
CA PHE A 139 27.24 -8.01 -10.77
C PHE A 139 26.94 -9.51 -10.79
N GLY A 140 25.97 -9.95 -9.99
CA GLY A 140 25.58 -11.35 -9.84
C GLY A 140 26.13 -12.02 -8.57
N GLY A 141 25.97 -13.33 -8.49
CA GLY A 141 26.35 -14.17 -7.34
C GLY A 141 25.15 -14.95 -6.80
N ASP A 142 25.39 -16.10 -6.17
CA ASP A 142 24.33 -17.02 -5.72
C ASP A 142 23.26 -16.34 -4.86
N ASN A 143 23.66 -15.37 -4.04
CA ASN A 143 22.72 -14.56 -3.24
C ASN A 143 21.85 -13.65 -4.13
N ALA A 144 22.42 -12.96 -5.12
CA ALA A 144 21.64 -12.10 -6.00
C ALA A 144 20.63 -12.90 -6.82
N ASP A 145 21.02 -14.06 -7.36
CA ASP A 145 20.13 -14.90 -8.16
C ASP A 145 18.95 -15.44 -7.34
N PHE A 146 19.21 -15.76 -6.06
CA PHE A 146 18.18 -16.21 -5.13
C PHE A 146 17.20 -15.10 -4.75
N TRP A 147 17.69 -13.89 -4.44
CA TRP A 147 16.86 -12.79 -3.90
C TRP A 147 16.31 -11.83 -4.97
N SER A 148 16.86 -11.85 -6.19
CA SER A 148 16.44 -10.97 -7.29
C SER A 148 14.95 -11.15 -7.65
N PRO A 149 14.40 -12.37 -7.83
CA PRO A 149 12.98 -12.54 -8.16
C PRO A 149 12.04 -11.99 -7.07
N MET A 150 12.42 -12.11 -5.80
CA MET A 150 11.66 -11.52 -4.68
C MET A 150 11.69 -9.99 -4.76
N SER A 151 12.86 -9.41 -5.02
CA SER A 151 13.06 -7.96 -5.05
C SER A 151 12.28 -7.31 -6.20
N TRP A 152 12.36 -7.89 -7.40
CA TRP A 152 11.56 -7.46 -8.55
C TRP A 152 10.06 -7.57 -8.32
N THR A 153 9.62 -8.64 -7.66
CA THR A 153 8.22 -8.82 -7.27
C THR A 153 7.73 -7.65 -6.41
N VAL A 154 8.49 -7.29 -5.38
CA VAL A 154 8.13 -6.16 -4.50
C VAL A 154 8.18 -4.85 -5.28
N ILE A 155 9.22 -4.60 -6.09
CA ILE A 155 9.35 -3.36 -6.87
C ILE A 155 8.16 -3.16 -7.83
N PHE A 156 7.81 -4.16 -8.63
CA PHE A 156 6.71 -4.07 -9.59
C PHE A 156 5.35 -3.94 -8.90
N GLY A 157 5.12 -4.80 -7.90
CA GLY A 157 3.89 -4.80 -7.13
C GLY A 157 3.69 -3.47 -6.42
N LEU A 158 4.74 -2.90 -5.84
CA LEU A 158 4.66 -1.67 -5.07
C LEU A 158 4.61 -0.43 -5.97
N SER A 159 5.33 -0.41 -7.09
CA SER A 159 5.21 0.67 -8.09
C SER A 159 3.79 0.78 -8.63
N THR A 160 3.23 -0.36 -9.05
CA THR A 160 1.86 -0.43 -9.57
C THR A 160 0.85 -0.15 -8.47
N SER A 161 0.98 -0.79 -7.31
CA SER A 161 0.06 -0.61 -6.18
C SER A 161 0.11 0.80 -5.60
N THR A 162 1.22 1.52 -5.66
CA THR A 162 1.28 2.88 -5.13
C THR A 162 0.42 3.81 -5.97
N VAL A 163 0.55 3.75 -7.30
CA VAL A 163 -0.29 4.53 -8.21
C VAL A 163 -1.77 4.13 -8.04
N LEU A 164 -2.04 2.82 -8.03
CA LEU A 164 -3.41 2.33 -7.84
C LEU A 164 -3.96 2.75 -6.48
N THR A 165 -3.25 2.57 -5.37
CA THR A 165 -3.75 2.87 -4.02
C THR A 165 -4.02 4.35 -3.82
N LEU A 166 -3.20 5.24 -4.39
CA LEU A 166 -3.40 6.69 -4.28
C LEU A 166 -4.67 7.17 -4.99
N ILE A 167 -5.08 6.51 -6.07
CA ILE A 167 -6.34 6.79 -6.77
C ILE A 167 -7.49 5.99 -6.15
N MET A 168 -7.27 4.70 -5.94
CA MET A 168 -8.28 3.72 -5.56
C MET A 168 -8.73 3.87 -4.11
N SER A 169 -7.86 4.29 -3.19
CA SER A 169 -8.24 4.46 -1.78
C SER A 169 -9.25 5.60 -1.55
N PRO A 170 -9.04 6.83 -2.05
CA PRO A 170 -10.06 7.88 -1.93
C PRO A 170 -11.35 7.53 -2.70
N VAL A 171 -11.24 6.86 -3.86
CA VAL A 171 -12.40 6.41 -4.65
C VAL A 171 -13.20 5.32 -3.93
N MET A 172 -12.54 4.29 -3.40
CA MET A 172 -13.22 3.21 -2.67
C MET A 172 -13.84 3.72 -1.37
N PHE A 173 -13.20 4.67 -0.68
CA PHE A 173 -13.82 5.28 0.48
C PHE A 173 -15.08 6.08 0.08
N LEU A 174 -15.02 6.87 -0.99
CA LEU A 174 -16.18 7.62 -1.49
C LEU A 174 -17.31 6.69 -1.95
N VAL A 175 -16.99 5.57 -2.60
CA VAL A 175 -17.95 4.52 -2.96
C VAL A 175 -18.56 3.90 -1.71
N ALA A 176 -17.76 3.55 -0.70
CA ALA A 176 -18.25 2.98 0.55
C ALA A 176 -19.19 3.94 1.31
N VAL A 177 -18.88 5.24 1.29
CA VAL A 177 -19.74 6.30 1.84
C VAL A 177 -21.05 6.39 1.06
N ARG A 178 -21.01 6.42 -0.28
CA ARG A 178 -22.22 6.42 -1.12
C ARG A 178 -23.07 5.18 -0.91
N LEU A 179 -22.46 4.00 -0.82
CA LEU A 179 -23.15 2.73 -0.62
C LEU A 179 -23.85 2.70 0.75
N ARG A 180 -23.15 3.14 1.80
CA ARG A 180 -23.73 3.29 3.15
C ARG A 180 -24.88 4.29 3.15
N ASN A 181 -24.76 5.41 2.43
CA ASN A 181 -25.82 6.41 2.36
C ASN A 181 -27.05 5.91 1.59
N ARG A 182 -26.89 5.11 0.53
CA ARG A 182 -28.00 4.46 -0.20
C ARG A 182 -28.70 3.41 0.65
N LEU A 183 -27.97 2.48 1.25
CA LEU A 183 -28.53 1.38 2.05
C LEU A 183 -29.37 1.85 3.25
N PHE A 184 -29.07 3.03 3.81
CA PHE A 184 -29.89 3.60 4.88
C PHE A 184 -30.86 4.69 4.41
N SER A 185 -30.87 5.07 3.12
CA SER A 185 -31.94 5.88 2.55
C SER A 185 -33.18 5.03 2.29
N GLU A 186 -33.00 3.76 1.89
CA GLU A 186 -34.12 2.81 1.69
C GLU A 186 -34.79 2.37 3.00
N LYS A 187 -34.14 2.52 4.16
CA LYS A 187 -34.75 2.21 5.46
C LYS A 187 -35.67 3.31 6.01
N LYS A 188 -35.94 4.34 5.21
CA LYS A 188 -36.77 5.50 5.59
C LYS A 188 -38.01 5.67 4.71
N GLU A 189 -38.28 4.73 3.80
CA GLU A 189 -39.56 4.56 3.11
C GLU A 189 -40.36 3.43 3.72
#